data_AF-A0AAC8WKX2-F1
#
_entry.id   AF-A0AAC8WKX2-F1
#
_cell.length_a   1.000
_cell.length_b   1.000
_cell.length_c   1.000
_cell.angle_alpha   90.00
_cell.angle_beta   90.00
_cell.angle_gamma   90.00
#
_symmetry.space_group_name_H-M   'P 1'
#
loop_
_entity.id
_entity.type
_entity.pdbx_description
1 polymer ?
#
loop_
_entity_poly.entity_id
_entity_poly.type
_entity_poly.pdbx_seq_one_letter_code
_entity_poly.pdbx_strand_id
1 'polypeptide(L)'
;MEKKVINVNNFDVTVMEQPASYVLNLEKRIGRTRIVDYTKEILKYPSGINPSLEEIIGVPESIKYNDLELKLDDKGIYTMEQLFLAGIDSVVFTGERFLKLLNKNIDDYKYKEIEEIGLSVWEQVKNIAFCGFIMNTFRGM
;
A
#
# COMPACT_ATOMS: atom_id res chain seq x y z
N MET A 1 -1.88 23.67 -14.39
CA MET A 1 -1.28 22.33 -14.34
C MET A 1 0.10 22.46 -13.75
N GLU A 2 0.13 22.65 -12.44
CA GLU A 2 1.33 22.61 -11.64
C GLU A 2 1.95 21.21 -11.69
N LYS A 3 3.28 21.15 -11.66
CA LYS A 3 4.06 19.92 -11.53
C LYS A 3 4.86 20.01 -10.25
N LYS A 4 4.81 18.97 -9.43
CA LYS A 4 5.58 18.84 -8.21
C LYS A 4 6.37 17.55 -8.21
N VAL A 5 7.64 17.62 -7.84
CA VAL A 5 8.49 16.44 -7.64
C VAL A 5 8.64 16.24 -6.14
N ILE A 6 8.33 15.05 -5.66
CA ILE A 6 8.44 14.65 -4.26
C ILE A 6 9.35 13.43 -4.16
N ASN A 7 10.16 13.36 -3.11
CA ASN A 7 10.98 12.18 -2.85
C ASN A 7 10.17 11.16 -2.03
N VAL A 8 10.01 9.95 -2.56
CA VAL A 8 9.23 8.86 -1.96
C VAL A 8 10.03 7.58 -2.05
N ASN A 9 10.37 6.99 -0.90
CA ASN A 9 11.16 5.76 -0.83
C ASN A 9 12.45 5.80 -1.70
N ASN A 10 13.16 6.93 -1.68
CA ASN A 10 14.35 7.22 -2.50
C ASN A 10 14.10 7.39 -4.00
N PHE A 11 12.85 7.46 -4.45
CA PHE A 11 12.48 7.80 -5.83
C PHE A 11 12.00 9.24 -5.94
N ASP A 12 12.39 9.93 -7.01
CA ASP A 12 11.81 11.21 -7.38
C ASP A 12 10.51 10.97 -8.13
N VAL A 13 9.39 11.12 -7.42
CA VAL A 13 8.04 10.92 -7.95
C VAL A 13 7.47 12.25 -8.40
N THR A 14 7.13 12.34 -9.68
CA THR A 14 6.44 13.48 -10.28
C THR A 14 4.93 13.34 -10.12
N VAL A 15 4.31 14.32 -9.47
CA VAL A 15 2.86 14.47 -9.35
C VAL A 15 2.43 15.71 -10.14
N MET A 16 1.34 15.59 -10.89
CA MET A 16 0.81 16.65 -11.75
C MET A 16 -0.61 17.00 -11.33
N GLU A 17 -0.87 18.31 -11.18
CA GLU A 17 -2.22 18.84 -10.96
C GLU A 17 -3.14 18.40 -12.10
N GLN A 18 -4.37 18.01 -11.77
CA GLN A 18 -5.40 17.64 -12.72
C GLN A 18 -6.64 18.52 -12.55
N PRO A 19 -7.44 18.72 -13.61
CA PRO A 19 -8.69 19.47 -13.49
C PRO A 19 -9.60 18.91 -12.40
N ALA A 20 -10.30 19.78 -11.67
CA ALA A 20 -11.21 19.37 -10.59
C ALA A 20 -12.26 18.33 -11.06
N SER A 21 -12.71 18.41 -12.31
CA SER A 21 -13.62 17.43 -12.91
C SER A 21 -13.01 16.03 -13.00
N TYR A 22 -11.71 15.92 -13.32
CA TYR A 22 -10.98 14.66 -13.32
C TYR A 22 -10.89 14.10 -11.90
N VAL A 23 -10.50 14.91 -10.92
CA VAL A 23 -10.40 14.50 -9.51
C VAL A 23 -11.75 13.98 -9.00
N LEU A 24 -12.84 14.72 -9.20
CA LEU A 24 -14.18 14.31 -8.79
C LEU A 24 -14.62 12.99 -9.44
N ASN A 25 -14.33 12.80 -10.73
CA ASN A 25 -14.64 11.55 -11.44
C ASN A 25 -13.80 10.38 -10.92
N LEU A 26 -12.52 10.61 -10.63
CA LEU A 26 -11.63 9.62 -10.04
C LEU A 26 -12.14 9.14 -8.68
N GLU A 27 -12.53 10.08 -7.80
CA GLU A 27 -13.06 9.78 -6.47
C GLU A 27 -14.39 9.00 -6.54
N LYS A 28 -15.27 9.33 -7.49
CA LYS A 28 -16.52 8.59 -7.72
C LYS A 28 -16.29 7.15 -8.19
N ARG A 29 -15.27 6.94 -9.02
CA ARG A 29 -14.99 5.63 -9.64
C ARG A 29 -14.26 4.67 -8.71
N ILE A 30 -13.24 5.17 -8.00
CA ILE A 30 -12.32 4.33 -7.21
C ILE A 30 -12.68 4.35 -5.72
N GLY A 31 -13.28 5.44 -5.24
CA GLY A 31 -13.45 5.69 -3.81
C GLY A 31 -12.14 6.11 -3.14
N ARG A 32 -12.26 6.70 -1.95
CA ARG A 32 -11.09 7.26 -1.23
C ARG A 32 -10.27 6.22 -0.46
N THR A 33 -10.81 5.01 -0.30
CA THR A 33 -10.22 3.95 0.53
C THR A 33 -9.31 2.99 -0.25
N ARG A 34 -9.39 3.00 -1.59
CA ARG A 34 -8.52 2.21 -2.48
C ARG A 34 -7.27 3.01 -2.84
N ILE A 35 -6.34 3.10 -1.90
CA ILE A 35 -5.18 3.98 -1.97
C ILE A 35 -4.18 3.56 -3.05
N VAL A 36 -4.05 2.25 -3.32
CA VAL A 36 -3.19 1.75 -4.40
C VAL A 36 -3.75 2.13 -5.78
N ASP A 37 -5.02 1.82 -6.04
CA ASP A 37 -5.66 2.14 -7.32
C ASP A 37 -5.66 3.65 -7.58
N TYR A 38 -5.93 4.46 -6.54
CA TYR A 38 -5.91 5.91 -6.65
C TYR A 38 -4.50 6.40 -7.00
N THR A 39 -3.48 5.94 -6.28
CA THR A 39 -2.08 6.31 -6.54
C THR A 39 -1.66 5.92 -7.96
N LYS A 40 -2.04 4.74 -8.44
CA LYS A 40 -1.77 4.32 -9.83
C LYS A 40 -2.36 5.30 -10.85
N GLU A 41 -3.58 5.80 -10.65
CA GLU A 41 -4.18 6.80 -11.55
C GLU A 41 -3.49 8.17 -11.48
N ILE A 42 -2.97 8.58 -10.32
CA ILE A 42 -2.16 9.81 -10.19
C ILE A 42 -0.88 9.66 -11.01
N LEU A 43 -0.17 8.54 -10.83
CA LEU A 43 1.15 8.33 -11.41
C LEU A 43 1.16 8.10 -12.93
N LYS A 44 -0.01 7.86 -13.55
CA LYS A 44 -0.17 7.86 -15.02
C LYS A 44 0.22 9.20 -15.67
N TYR A 45 0.21 10.28 -14.90
CA TYR A 45 0.48 11.62 -15.39
C TYR A 45 1.65 12.28 -14.63
N PRO A 46 2.68 12.77 -15.34
CA PRO A 46 2.94 12.60 -16.78
C PRO A 46 3.35 11.16 -17.14
N SER A 47 2.88 10.68 -18.29
CA SER A 47 3.09 9.30 -18.73
C SER A 47 4.58 9.01 -18.98
N GLY A 48 5.03 7.85 -18.48
CA GLY A 48 6.40 7.36 -18.69
C GLY A 48 7.49 8.06 -17.87
N ILE A 49 7.14 8.95 -16.94
CA ILE A 49 8.12 9.64 -16.09
C ILE A 49 8.39 8.88 -14.78
N ASN A 50 7.33 8.43 -14.11
CA ASN A 50 7.46 7.73 -12.84
C ASN A 50 7.79 6.25 -13.07
N PRO A 51 8.62 5.63 -12.20
CA PRO A 51 8.67 4.18 -12.08
C PRO A 51 7.29 3.60 -11.77
N SER A 52 7.15 2.29 -11.89
CA SER A 52 5.91 1.61 -11.46
C SER A 52 5.67 1.84 -9.97
N LEU A 53 4.40 1.81 -9.55
CA LEU A 53 4.08 1.97 -8.13
C LEU A 53 4.70 0.83 -7.31
N GLU A 54 4.73 -0.38 -7.87
CA GLU A 54 5.34 -1.55 -7.27
C GLU A 54 6.83 -1.35 -6.97
N GLU A 55 7.58 -0.73 -7.88
CA GLU A 55 8.99 -0.36 -7.66
C GLU A 55 9.12 0.73 -6.59
N ILE A 56 8.28 1.77 -6.65
CA ILE A 56 8.31 2.87 -5.67
C ILE A 56 8.02 2.35 -4.26
N ILE A 57 7.05 1.44 -4.10
CA ILE A 57 6.69 0.87 -2.80
C ILE A 57 7.73 -0.18 -2.34
N GLY A 58 8.40 -0.84 -3.29
CA GLY A 58 9.33 -1.93 -3.02
C GLY A 58 8.58 -3.20 -2.62
N VAL A 59 7.65 -3.65 -3.47
CA VAL A 59 6.89 -4.89 -3.24
C VAL A 59 7.84 -6.09 -3.22
N PRO A 60 7.97 -6.82 -2.09
CA PRO A 60 8.87 -7.96 -2.01
C PRO A 60 8.29 -9.17 -2.75
N GLU A 61 9.12 -10.18 -3.03
CA GLU A 61 8.63 -11.45 -3.60
C GLU A 61 7.74 -12.22 -2.61
N SER A 62 7.97 -12.02 -1.31
CA SER A 62 7.21 -12.68 -0.25
C SER A 62 7.29 -11.90 1.06
N ILE A 63 6.29 -12.11 1.92
CA ILE A 63 6.23 -11.60 3.28
C ILE A 63 6.47 -12.78 4.22
N LYS A 64 7.41 -12.66 5.15
CA LYS A 64 7.85 -13.78 6.00
C LYS A 64 7.84 -13.45 7.48
N TYR A 65 7.56 -14.47 8.29
CA TYR A 65 7.80 -14.49 9.73
C TYR A 65 8.16 -15.92 10.14
N ASN A 66 9.40 -16.14 10.61
CA ASN A 66 9.92 -17.48 10.92
C ASN A 66 9.69 -18.48 9.76
N ASP A 67 8.91 -19.53 9.99
CA ASP A 67 8.54 -20.57 9.04
C ASP A 67 7.29 -20.23 8.20
N LEU A 68 6.61 -19.11 8.49
CA LEU A 68 5.47 -18.62 7.75
C LEU A 68 5.93 -17.75 6.56
N GLU A 69 5.54 -18.13 5.34
CA GLU A 69 5.88 -17.42 4.11
C GLU A 69 4.64 -17.23 3.23
N LEU A 70 4.26 -15.97 3.00
CA LEU A 70 3.23 -15.58 2.06
C LEU A 70 3.89 -15.08 0.78
N LYS A 71 3.83 -15.88 -0.30
CA LYS A 71 4.31 -15.46 -1.62
C LYS A 71 3.39 -14.41 -2.21
N LEU A 72 3.98 -13.36 -2.77
CA LEU A 72 3.26 -12.32 -3.48
C LEU A 72 3.32 -12.62 -4.98
N ASP A 73 2.17 -12.51 -5.64
CA ASP A 73 2.04 -12.64 -7.10
C ASP A 73 2.14 -11.26 -7.77
N ASP A 74 1.79 -11.17 -9.06
CA ASP A 74 1.74 -9.90 -9.81
C ASP A 74 0.78 -8.86 -9.20
N LYS A 75 -0.08 -9.28 -8.26
CA LYS A 75 -1.00 -8.43 -7.49
C LYS A 75 -0.55 -8.23 -6.04
N GLY A 76 0.71 -8.53 -5.73
CA GLY A 76 1.31 -8.44 -4.40
C GLY A 76 1.07 -7.11 -3.69
N ILE A 77 1.08 -6.00 -4.42
CA ILE A 77 0.78 -4.67 -3.87
C ILE A 77 -0.60 -4.56 -3.24
N TYR A 78 -1.60 -5.27 -3.76
CA TYR A 78 -2.96 -5.29 -3.19
C TYR A 78 -3.02 -6.17 -1.94
N THR A 79 -2.22 -7.23 -1.89
CA THR A 79 -2.07 -8.03 -0.67
C THR A 79 -1.39 -7.21 0.43
N MET A 80 -0.34 -6.46 0.08
CA MET A 80 0.29 -5.50 1.00
C MET A 80 -0.70 -4.43 1.45
N GLU A 81 -1.51 -3.87 0.55
CA GLU A 81 -2.56 -2.91 0.89
C GLU A 81 -3.54 -3.50 1.90
N GLN A 82 -4.01 -4.74 1.70
CA GLN A 82 -4.92 -5.39 2.65
C GLN A 82 -4.29 -5.60 4.03
N LEU A 83 -3.03 -6.02 4.08
CA LEU A 83 -2.29 -6.20 5.33
C LEU A 83 -2.06 -4.86 6.05
N PHE A 84 -1.67 -3.82 5.30
CA PHE A 84 -1.48 -2.48 5.82
C PHE A 84 -2.79 -1.83 6.28
N LEU A 85 -3.89 -1.99 5.55
CA LEU A 85 -5.16 -1.40 5.98
C LEU A 85 -5.72 -2.12 7.22
N ALA A 86 -5.50 -3.43 7.36
CA ALA A 86 -5.94 -4.19 8.52
C ALA A 86 -5.29 -3.69 9.82
N GLY A 87 -4.00 -3.31 9.77
CA GLY A 87 -3.26 -2.93 10.97
C GLY A 87 -3.24 -1.46 11.34
N ILE A 88 -3.98 -0.58 10.65
CA ILE A 88 -3.99 0.87 10.93
C ILE A 88 -4.33 1.13 12.41
N ASP A 89 -5.36 0.45 12.92
CA ASP A 89 -5.80 0.62 14.31
C ASP A 89 -5.03 -0.29 15.28
N SER A 90 -4.62 -1.48 14.82
CA SER A 90 -3.86 -2.44 15.63
C SER A 90 -3.12 -3.45 14.77
N VAL A 91 -1.81 -3.59 14.98
CA VAL A 91 -0.95 -4.54 14.28
C VAL A 91 -1.38 -6.01 14.46
N VAL A 92 -2.13 -6.33 15.52
CA VAL A 92 -2.71 -7.67 15.72
C VAL A 92 -3.59 -8.07 14.53
N PHE A 93 -4.37 -7.14 13.99
CA PHE A 93 -5.22 -7.41 12.83
C PHE A 93 -4.41 -7.68 11.56
N THR A 94 -3.21 -7.09 11.43
CA THR A 94 -2.25 -7.47 10.38
C THR A 94 -1.83 -8.93 10.54
N GLY A 95 -1.48 -9.33 11.78
CA GLY A 95 -1.07 -10.70 12.09
C GLY A 95 -2.18 -11.71 11.80
N GLU A 96 -3.40 -11.42 12.26
CA GLU A 96 -4.58 -12.24 11.95
C GLU A 96 -4.84 -12.35 10.45
N ARG A 97 -4.73 -11.23 9.73
CA ARG A 97 -4.97 -11.19 8.28
C ARG A 97 -3.92 -12.01 7.54
N PHE A 98 -2.65 -11.90 7.94
CA PHE A 98 -1.56 -12.69 7.39
C PHE A 98 -1.77 -14.19 7.61
N LEU A 99 -2.12 -14.60 8.83
CA LEU A 99 -2.43 -16.01 9.15
C LEU A 99 -3.62 -16.53 8.34
N LYS A 100 -4.69 -15.73 8.20
CA LYS A 100 -5.84 -16.05 7.34
C LYS A 100 -5.44 -16.24 5.86
N LEU A 101 -4.56 -15.38 5.33
CA LEU A 101 -4.05 -15.50 3.95
C LEU A 101 -3.20 -16.77 3.75
N LEU A 102 -2.57 -17.27 4.81
CA LEU A 102 -1.85 -18.54 4.82
C LEU A 102 -2.74 -19.75 5.09
N ASN A 103 -4.07 -19.57 5.18
CA ASN A 103 -5.04 -20.59 5.58
C ASN A 103 -4.72 -21.24 6.94
N LYS A 104 -4.13 -20.48 7.87
CA LYS A 104 -3.91 -20.90 9.26
C LYS A 104 -5.15 -20.59 10.10
N ASN A 105 -5.44 -21.44 11.08
CA ASN A 105 -6.48 -21.17 12.05
C ASN A 105 -5.92 -20.23 13.13
N ILE A 106 -6.57 -19.09 13.36
CA ILE A 106 -6.09 -18.08 14.33
C ILE A 106 -6.17 -18.59 15.76
N ASP A 107 -7.16 -19.44 16.05
CA ASP A 107 -7.37 -20.00 17.40
C ASP A 107 -6.22 -20.88 17.87
N ASP A 108 -5.33 -21.30 16.96
CA ASP A 108 -4.12 -22.07 17.28
C ASP A 108 -3.00 -21.17 17.87
N TYR A 109 -3.14 -19.84 17.80
CA TYR A 109 -2.12 -18.87 18.17
C TYR A 109 -2.54 -18.06 19.40
N LYS A 110 -1.57 -17.76 20.28
CA LYS A 110 -1.82 -16.85 21.41
C LYS A 110 -1.86 -15.41 20.91
N TYR A 111 -2.64 -14.55 21.58
CA TYR A 111 -2.72 -13.11 21.25
C TYR A 111 -1.34 -12.45 21.07
N LYS A 112 -0.41 -12.69 22.01
CA LYS A 112 0.95 -12.13 21.96
C LYS A 112 1.74 -12.60 20.73
N GLU A 113 1.54 -13.84 20.30
CA GLU A 113 2.18 -14.38 19.10
C GLU A 113 1.61 -13.72 17.83
N ILE A 114 0.29 -13.52 17.78
CA ILE A 114 -0.36 -12.80 16.68
C ILE A 114 0.12 -11.35 16.62
N GLU A 115 0.31 -10.70 17.77
CA GLU A 115 0.87 -9.34 17.86
C GLU A 115 2.31 -9.29 17.32
N GLU A 116 3.17 -10.24 17.68
CA GLU A 116 4.55 -10.34 17.19
C GLU A 116 4.61 -10.60 15.67
N ILE A 117 3.77 -11.50 15.15
CA ILE A 117 3.59 -11.71 13.70
C ILE A 117 3.15 -10.40 13.05
N GLY A 118 2.14 -9.75 13.63
CA GLY A 118 1.56 -8.52 13.14
C GLY A 118 2.57 -7.39 13.02
N LEU A 119 3.41 -7.18 14.04
CA LEU A 119 4.50 -6.19 14.03
C LEU A 119 5.51 -6.47 12.91
N SER A 120 5.95 -7.72 12.77
CA SER A 120 6.93 -8.11 11.76
C SER A 120 6.39 -7.96 10.34
N VAL A 121 5.14 -8.37 10.11
CA VAL A 121 4.47 -8.22 8.81
C VAL A 121 4.20 -6.76 8.51
N TRP A 122 3.77 -5.97 9.50
CA TRP A 122 3.53 -4.53 9.34
C TRP A 122 4.77 -3.80 8.84
N GLU A 123 5.93 -4.09 9.43
CA GLU A 123 7.21 -3.50 9.04
C GLU A 123 7.55 -3.76 7.55
N GLN A 124 7.15 -4.91 7.01
CA GLN A 124 7.34 -5.28 5.61
C GLN A 124 6.35 -4.59 4.66
N VAL A 125 5.16 -4.20 5.14
CA VAL A 125 4.09 -3.61 4.30
C VAL A 125 3.86 -2.11 4.50
N LYS A 126 4.48 -1.51 5.51
CA LYS A 126 4.26 -0.10 5.88
C LYS A 126 4.55 0.91 4.77
N ASN A 127 5.36 0.54 3.78
CA ASN A 127 5.64 1.39 2.62
C ASN A 127 4.38 1.71 1.81
N ILE A 128 3.29 0.95 1.95
CA ILE A 128 1.98 1.31 1.41
C ILE A 128 1.53 2.70 1.89
N ALA A 129 1.97 3.18 3.06
CA ALA A 129 1.71 4.53 3.54
C ALA A 129 2.17 5.64 2.55
N PHE A 130 3.16 5.36 1.70
CA PHE A 130 3.61 6.28 0.67
C PHE A 130 2.52 6.59 -0.38
N CYS A 131 1.61 5.64 -0.66
CA CYS A 131 0.42 5.91 -1.47
C CYS A 131 -0.39 7.08 -0.87
N GLY A 132 -0.61 7.07 0.45
CA GLY A 132 -1.30 8.14 1.16
C GLY A 132 -0.58 9.49 1.03
N PHE A 133 0.75 9.50 1.11
CA PHE A 133 1.56 10.71 0.93
C PHE A 133 1.45 11.29 -0.50
N ILE A 134 1.53 10.43 -1.52
CA ILE A 134 1.35 10.84 -2.93
C ILE A 134 -0.06 11.40 -3.15
N MET A 135 -1.09 10.70 -2.65
CA MET A 135 -2.48 11.14 -2.74
C MET A 135 -2.72 12.50 -2.07
N ASN A 136 -2.16 12.70 -0.88
CA ASN A 136 -2.28 13.96 -0.15
C ASN A 136 -1.56 15.10 -0.88
N THR A 137 -0.40 14.82 -1.48
CA THR A 137 0.30 15.79 -2.33
C THR A 137 -0.56 16.18 -3.53
N PHE A 138 -1.11 15.18 -4.25
CA PHE A 138 -1.97 15.41 -5.41
C PHE A 138 -3.22 16.23 -5.08
N ARG A 139 -3.85 15.98 -3.94
CA ARG A 139 -5.06 16.72 -3.50
C ARG A 139 -4.78 18.13 -3.00
N GLY A 140 -3.55 18.41 -2.61
CA GLY A 140 -3.12 19.71 -2.09
C GLY A 140 -2.57 20.64 -3.18
N MET A 141 -2.45 20.16 -4.42
CA MET A 141 -2.16 20.95 -5.62
C MET A 141 -3.47 21.46 -6.22
#